data_AF-A0A9K3PQI4-F1
#
_entry.id   AF-A0A9K3PQI4-F1
#
_cell.length_a   1.000
_cell.length_b   1.000
_cell.length_c   1.000
_cell.angle_alpha   90.00
_cell.angle_beta   90.00
_cell.angle_gamma   90.00
#
_symmetry.space_group_name_H-M   'P 1'
#
loop_
_entity.id
_entity.type
_entity.pdbx_description
1 polymer ?
#
loop_
_entity_poly.entity_id
_entity_poly.type
_entity_poly.pdbx_seq_one_letter_code
_entity_poly.pdbx_strand_id
1 'polypeptide(L)'
;MPSPMFVSTSSENPQRLTIDFKDDPQGSLGAQLINCDKGEPYEMFSPGFAQIGRLLEGDTVAQKAGVQVGDIIVAVNGSGFRRFAPDYDESKVTNISKNGNGSKENGNSCANDNAVMHMGQGEAYSALLTKIKTVKSGGDPPLVLSLERYTWDARVNSWPRFLEAREGDVPAAMKLLQDHEAWKSKILPIDLTRDGIQEVLRLKAVAEIDVDKTGEHPPTVYVNFAKLLVADGISSDDVIKCFIIFTEMLLARSKDPRFPKTNQFIDLTGLSMSSGFRVELMRRIYEVFEPNYPETLGKMVMFPVSTMLSTTAKTLLSFVNEKTQKKFILSSSLKEVCDELGWDQTEVEQCGGVTEFMHKHESAGAALILE
;
A
#
# COMPACT_ATOMS: atom_id res chain seq x y z
N MET A 1 4.99 15.87 -29.06
CA MET A 1 3.99 14.95 -28.49
C MET A 1 3.88 15.30 -27.01
N PRO A 2 2.69 15.29 -26.38
CA PRO A 2 2.62 15.48 -24.94
C PRO A 2 3.41 14.35 -24.26
N SER A 3 4.26 14.75 -23.34
CA SER A 3 5.23 13.90 -22.66
C SER A 3 4.59 12.82 -21.78
N PRO A 4 5.33 11.76 -21.41
CA PRO A 4 4.80 10.77 -20.48
C PRO A 4 4.66 11.39 -19.09
N MET A 5 3.42 11.48 -18.62
CA MET A 5 3.11 11.82 -17.23
C MET A 5 3.08 10.52 -16.42
N PHE A 6 3.74 10.48 -15.27
CA PHE A 6 3.57 9.38 -14.33
C PHE A 6 2.21 9.54 -13.63
N VAL A 7 1.25 8.69 -14.01
CA VAL A 7 -0.06 8.62 -13.38
C VAL A 7 -0.01 7.75 -12.13
N SER A 8 -0.93 8.01 -11.20
CA SER A 8 -1.20 7.10 -10.08
C SER A 8 -1.37 5.67 -10.60
N THR A 9 -0.63 4.73 -10.01
CA THR A 9 -0.86 3.29 -10.22
C THR A 9 -2.11 2.82 -9.48
N SER A 10 -2.64 3.66 -8.59
CA SER A 10 -3.90 3.43 -7.89
C SER A 10 -5.10 3.94 -8.69
N SER A 11 -6.18 3.15 -8.65
CA SER A 11 -7.49 3.39 -9.23
C SER A 11 -8.57 3.03 -8.21
N GLU A 12 -9.56 3.92 -8.04
CA GLU A 12 -10.82 3.64 -7.33
C GLU A 12 -11.76 2.75 -8.16
N ASN A 13 -11.59 2.72 -9.48
CA ASN A 13 -12.36 1.83 -10.35
C ASN A 13 -11.77 0.42 -10.24
N PRO A 14 -12.52 -0.56 -9.72
CA PRO A 14 -12.03 -1.92 -9.62
C PRO A 14 -12.03 -2.61 -10.98
N GLN A 15 -11.10 -3.54 -11.17
CA GLN A 15 -11.23 -4.52 -12.25
C GLN A 15 -12.29 -5.54 -11.83
N ARG A 16 -13.33 -5.71 -12.65
CA ARG A 16 -14.40 -6.67 -12.39
C ARG A 16 -14.12 -8.01 -13.07
N LEU A 17 -14.28 -9.09 -12.30
CA LEU A 17 -14.21 -10.47 -12.78
C LEU A 17 -15.54 -11.17 -12.48
N THR A 18 -16.14 -11.79 -13.49
CA THR A 18 -17.35 -12.62 -13.32
C THR A 18 -16.99 -14.07 -13.60
N ILE A 19 -17.25 -14.94 -12.63
CA ILE A 19 -16.91 -16.36 -12.70
C ILE A 19 -18.21 -17.16 -12.75
N ASP A 20 -18.36 -17.97 -13.79
CA ASP A 20 -19.46 -18.92 -13.96
C ASP A 20 -18.97 -20.34 -13.64
N PHE A 21 -19.73 -21.05 -12.80
CA PHE A 21 -19.44 -22.42 -12.36
C PHE A 21 -20.18 -23.48 -13.17
N LYS A 22 -20.76 -23.15 -14.33
CA LYS A 22 -21.56 -24.05 -15.18
C LYS A 22 -20.94 -25.44 -15.42
N ASP A 23 -19.62 -25.52 -15.55
CA ASP A 23 -18.90 -26.76 -15.87
C ASP A 23 -18.13 -27.35 -14.67
N ASP A 24 -18.26 -26.78 -13.47
CA ASP A 24 -17.67 -27.33 -12.23
C ASP A 24 -18.76 -27.91 -11.31
N PRO A 25 -18.99 -29.24 -11.34
CA PRO A 25 -20.02 -29.88 -10.52
C PRO A 25 -19.73 -29.85 -9.02
N GLN A 26 -18.49 -29.55 -8.60
CA GLN A 26 -18.16 -29.35 -7.17
C GLN A 26 -18.46 -27.91 -6.72
N GLY A 27 -18.61 -26.97 -7.67
CA GLY A 27 -18.82 -25.56 -7.43
C GLY A 27 -17.73 -24.91 -6.57
N SER A 28 -16.53 -25.48 -6.50
CA SER A 28 -15.50 -25.00 -5.59
C SER A 28 -14.69 -23.91 -6.26
N LEU A 29 -14.69 -22.71 -5.70
CA LEU A 29 -13.84 -21.63 -6.22
C LEU A 29 -12.36 -22.05 -6.14
N GLY A 30 -11.97 -22.93 -5.22
CA GLY A 30 -10.56 -23.25 -5.00
C GLY A 30 -9.80 -22.14 -4.28
N ALA A 31 -10.50 -21.42 -3.39
CA ALA A 31 -9.95 -20.33 -2.62
C ALA A 31 -10.49 -20.34 -1.17
N GLN A 32 -9.66 -19.90 -0.23
CA GLN A 32 -10.07 -19.62 1.14
C GLN A 32 -10.52 -18.18 1.25
N LEU A 33 -11.75 -18.01 1.75
CA LEU A 33 -12.32 -16.70 2.02
C LEU A 33 -11.92 -16.23 3.41
N ILE A 34 -11.45 -14.99 3.51
CA ILE A 34 -11.28 -14.31 4.80
C ILE A 34 -12.55 -13.50 5.06
N ASN A 35 -13.08 -13.64 6.27
CA ASN A 35 -14.14 -12.79 6.75
C ASN A 35 -13.52 -11.45 7.17
N CYS A 36 -13.88 -10.37 6.48
CA CYS A 36 -13.39 -9.03 6.80
C CYS A 36 -14.21 -8.37 7.93
N ASP A 37 -15.33 -9.00 8.33
CA ASP A 37 -16.28 -8.48 9.32
C ASP A 37 -16.00 -9.01 10.75
N LYS A 38 -15.21 -10.08 10.92
CA LYS A 38 -15.02 -10.72 12.23
C LYS A 38 -13.89 -10.09 13.03
N GLY A 39 -14.24 -9.16 13.92
CA GLY A 39 -13.37 -8.70 15.00
C GLY A 39 -12.58 -7.43 14.72
N GLU A 40 -12.68 -6.88 13.51
CA GLU A 40 -12.13 -5.57 13.18
C GLU A 40 -13.11 -4.48 13.69
N PRO A 41 -12.67 -3.49 14.48
CA PRO A 41 -13.52 -2.41 15.01
C PRO A 41 -14.14 -1.49 13.93
N TYR A 42 -13.93 -1.81 12.65
CA TYR A 42 -14.14 -0.95 11.49
C TYR A 42 -15.13 -1.54 10.48
N GLU A 43 -15.98 -2.46 10.94
CA GLU A 43 -17.03 -3.19 10.21
C GLU A 43 -18.02 -2.29 9.44
N MET A 44 -18.03 -0.99 9.73
CA MET A 44 -18.93 -0.01 9.13
C MET A 44 -18.42 0.59 7.83
N PHE A 45 -17.14 0.44 7.51
CA PHE A 45 -16.55 1.02 6.30
C PHE A 45 -16.00 -0.05 5.36
N SER A 46 -15.72 -1.23 5.92
CA SER A 46 -15.55 -2.43 5.11
C SER A 46 -16.94 -2.89 4.69
N PRO A 47 -17.30 -2.89 3.40
CA PRO A 47 -18.50 -3.58 2.97
C PRO A 47 -18.51 -5.02 3.53
N GLY A 48 -19.70 -5.61 3.66
CA GLY A 48 -19.84 -6.98 4.14
C GLY A 48 -19.43 -7.99 3.07
N PHE A 49 -18.15 -8.03 2.73
CA PHE A 49 -17.61 -8.85 1.65
C PHE A 49 -16.62 -9.88 2.17
N ALA A 50 -16.62 -11.02 1.49
CA ALA A 50 -15.53 -11.97 1.60
C ALA A 50 -14.39 -11.52 0.69
N GLN A 51 -13.17 -11.51 1.24
CA GLN A 51 -11.96 -11.36 0.43
C GLN A 51 -11.36 -12.74 0.16
N ILE A 52 -10.74 -12.91 -1.00
CA ILE A 52 -9.87 -14.04 -1.29
C ILE A 52 -8.60 -13.92 -0.44
N GLY A 53 -8.46 -14.75 0.59
CA GLY A 53 -7.28 -14.74 1.46
C GLY A 53 -6.18 -15.67 1.03
N ARG A 54 -6.53 -16.77 0.36
CA ARG A 54 -5.57 -17.75 -0.16
C ARG A 54 -6.17 -18.48 -1.35
N LEU A 55 -5.35 -18.76 -2.35
CA LEU A 55 -5.69 -19.69 -3.43
C LEU A 55 -5.21 -21.09 -3.06
N LEU A 56 -6.06 -22.10 -3.31
CA LEU A 56 -5.67 -23.49 -3.15
C LEU A 56 -4.76 -23.91 -4.31
N GLU A 57 -3.84 -24.83 -4.04
CA GLU A 57 -2.93 -25.38 -5.04
C GLU A 57 -3.69 -26.27 -6.05
N GLY A 58 -3.16 -26.38 -7.26
CA GLY A 58 -3.74 -27.17 -8.36
C GLY A 58 -4.65 -26.40 -9.31
N ASP A 59 -5.18 -27.10 -10.30
CA ASP A 59 -5.94 -26.54 -11.44
C ASP A 59 -7.39 -26.16 -11.06
N THR A 60 -7.53 -25.14 -10.21
CA THR A 60 -8.82 -24.70 -9.64
C THR A 60 -9.57 -23.69 -10.51
N VAL A 61 -10.87 -23.53 -10.28
CA VAL A 61 -11.71 -22.51 -10.95
C VAL A 61 -11.16 -21.09 -10.72
N ALA A 62 -10.74 -20.77 -9.50
CA ALA A 62 -10.12 -19.48 -9.18
C ALA A 62 -8.89 -19.20 -10.05
N GLN A 63 -7.98 -20.16 -10.15
CA GLN A 63 -6.77 -19.99 -10.96
C GLN A 63 -7.10 -19.85 -12.45
N LYS A 64 -8.00 -20.68 -12.99
CA LYS A 64 -8.46 -20.59 -14.39
C LYS A 64 -9.13 -19.27 -14.72
N ALA A 65 -9.89 -18.73 -13.76
CA ALA A 65 -10.58 -17.46 -13.92
C ALA A 65 -9.69 -16.23 -13.64
N GLY A 66 -8.43 -16.43 -13.23
CA GLY A 66 -7.51 -15.33 -12.94
C GLY A 66 -7.81 -14.59 -11.63
N VAL A 67 -8.45 -15.27 -10.67
CA VAL A 67 -8.66 -14.76 -9.32
C VAL A 67 -7.32 -14.62 -8.61
N GLN A 68 -7.18 -13.55 -7.83
CA GLN A 68 -6.00 -13.27 -7.04
C GLN A 68 -6.34 -13.15 -5.56
N VAL A 69 -5.35 -13.39 -4.70
CA VAL A 69 -5.43 -13.00 -3.29
C VAL A 69 -5.66 -11.49 -3.24
N GLY A 70 -6.61 -11.07 -2.41
CA GLY A 70 -7.02 -9.68 -2.33
C GLY A 70 -8.33 -9.36 -3.03
N ASP A 71 -8.75 -10.17 -4.02
CA ASP A 71 -10.01 -9.95 -4.75
C ASP A 71 -11.21 -9.98 -3.81
N ILE A 72 -12.19 -9.12 -4.08
CA ILE A 72 -13.34 -8.89 -3.21
C ILE A 72 -14.60 -9.42 -3.87
N ILE A 73 -15.33 -10.32 -3.19
CA ILE A 73 -16.63 -10.79 -3.68
C ILE A 73 -17.69 -9.73 -3.39
N VAL A 74 -18.22 -9.10 -4.43
CA VAL A 74 -19.23 -8.02 -4.31
C VAL A 74 -20.64 -8.44 -4.68
N ALA A 75 -20.80 -9.50 -5.47
CA ALA A 75 -22.11 -10.03 -5.81
C ALA A 75 -22.12 -11.55 -6.03
N VAL A 76 -23.28 -12.16 -5.79
CA VAL A 76 -23.58 -13.56 -6.08
C VAL A 76 -24.87 -13.64 -6.87
N ASN A 77 -24.81 -14.16 -8.09
CA ASN A 77 -25.92 -14.22 -9.06
C ASN A 77 -26.64 -12.86 -9.18
N GLY A 78 -25.88 -11.77 -9.29
CA GLY A 78 -26.39 -10.40 -9.41
C GLY A 78 -26.92 -9.77 -8.10
N SER A 79 -26.97 -10.52 -6.99
CA SER A 79 -27.30 -9.95 -5.68
C SER A 79 -26.05 -9.32 -5.06
N GLY A 80 -26.05 -8.01 -4.87
CA GLY A 80 -24.91 -7.25 -4.33
C GLY A 80 -24.81 -7.30 -2.80
N PHE A 81 -23.58 -7.18 -2.27
CA PHE A 81 -23.25 -7.25 -0.83
C PHE A 81 -22.49 -6.02 -0.30
N ARG A 82 -22.32 -4.96 -1.11
CA ARG A 82 -21.67 -3.72 -0.66
C ARG A 82 -22.55 -2.98 0.35
N ARG A 83 -22.00 -2.49 1.47
CA ARG A 83 -22.76 -1.66 2.44
C ARG A 83 -22.88 -0.19 2.03
N PHE A 84 -21.93 0.36 1.28
CA PHE A 84 -21.95 1.77 0.83
C PHE A 84 -21.66 1.85 -0.67
N ALA A 85 -22.32 2.80 -1.34
CA ALA A 85 -21.97 3.19 -2.70
C ALA A 85 -20.59 3.87 -2.69
N PRO A 86 -19.76 3.79 -3.76
CA PRO A 86 -18.46 4.47 -3.81
C PRO A 86 -18.53 5.99 -3.56
N ASP A 87 -19.69 6.60 -3.81
CA ASP A 87 -20.04 8.01 -3.74
C ASP A 87 -20.96 8.38 -2.55
N TYR A 88 -20.98 7.56 -1.49
CA TYR A 88 -21.81 7.85 -0.32
C TYR A 88 -21.47 9.21 0.32
N ASP A 89 -22.51 9.90 0.84
CA ASP A 89 -22.34 11.20 1.49
C ASP A 89 -21.72 11.02 2.88
N GLU A 90 -20.43 11.30 2.96
CA GLU A 90 -19.59 11.12 4.15
C GLU A 90 -20.07 11.96 5.35
N SER A 91 -20.78 13.08 5.12
CA SER A 91 -21.35 13.91 6.18
C SER A 91 -22.47 13.22 6.97
N LYS A 92 -23.01 12.11 6.43
CA LYS A 92 -24.08 11.33 7.03
C LYS A 92 -23.59 10.18 7.92
N VAL A 93 -22.28 9.92 7.95
CA VAL A 93 -21.71 8.86 8.80
C VAL A 93 -21.48 9.41 10.21
N THR A 94 -22.28 8.94 11.18
CA THR A 94 -22.14 9.35 12.57
C THR A 94 -21.01 8.60 13.28
N ASN A 95 -20.34 9.29 14.20
CA ASN A 95 -19.17 8.82 14.92
C ASN A 95 -19.53 7.75 15.95
N ILE A 96 -19.08 6.51 15.77
CA ILE A 96 -19.51 5.36 16.59
C ILE A 96 -18.53 5.02 17.72
N SER A 97 -17.30 5.54 17.67
CA SER A 97 -16.30 5.34 18.74
C SER A 97 -16.67 6.01 20.06
N LYS A 98 -17.67 6.91 20.10
CA LYS A 98 -18.11 7.60 21.33
C LYS A 98 -19.31 6.97 22.04
N ASN A 99 -19.97 5.97 21.45
CA ASN A 99 -21.16 5.36 22.04
C ASN A 99 -20.92 3.91 22.49
N GLY A 100 -19.77 3.67 23.13
CA GLY A 100 -19.57 2.53 24.01
C GLY A 100 -20.37 2.69 25.31
N ASN A 101 -21.70 2.80 25.19
CA ASN A 101 -22.75 2.48 26.16
C ASN A 101 -24.06 3.20 25.80
N GLY A 102 -24.89 2.54 24.98
CA GLY A 102 -26.33 2.58 25.22
C GLY A 102 -27.20 3.66 24.55
N SER A 103 -26.89 4.14 23.34
CA SER A 103 -27.90 4.91 22.58
C SER A 103 -28.44 4.07 21.41
N LYS A 104 -29.61 3.45 21.63
CA LYS A 104 -30.54 3.14 20.55
C LYS A 104 -31.13 4.46 20.05
N GLU A 105 -31.42 4.55 18.76
CA GLU A 105 -32.07 5.66 18.04
C GLU A 105 -31.14 6.71 17.44
N ASN A 106 -30.89 6.60 16.14
CA ASN A 106 -31.47 7.53 15.16
C ASN A 106 -31.28 7.03 13.72
N GLY A 107 -32.39 6.96 13.00
CA GLY A 107 -32.48 6.42 11.64
C GLY A 107 -31.96 7.38 10.58
N ASN A 108 -30.65 7.37 10.36
CA ASN A 108 -30.05 7.88 9.12
C ASN A 108 -29.62 6.68 8.27
N SER A 109 -30.50 6.21 7.39
CA SER A 109 -30.14 5.21 6.37
C SER A 109 -29.46 5.90 5.19
N CYS A 110 -28.18 5.64 4.99
CA CYS A 110 -27.51 5.97 3.72
C CYS A 110 -28.09 5.10 2.60
N ALA A 111 -28.22 5.65 1.39
CA ALA A 111 -28.71 4.89 0.23
C ALA A 111 -27.61 3.93 -0.25
N ASN A 112 -27.95 2.66 -0.41
CA ASN A 112 -27.01 1.59 -0.73
C ASN A 112 -26.94 1.34 -2.26
N ASP A 113 -25.78 0.88 -2.76
CA ASP A 113 -25.55 0.53 -4.17
C ASP A 113 -25.98 -0.92 -4.47
N ASN A 114 -26.97 -1.10 -5.35
CA ASN A 114 -27.74 -2.33 -5.61
C ASN A 114 -28.77 -2.65 -4.50
N ALA A 115 -29.60 -3.68 -4.69
CA ALA A 115 -30.53 -4.20 -3.68
C ALA A 115 -29.75 -4.85 -2.52
N VAL A 116 -28.99 -4.04 -1.80
CA VAL A 116 -28.15 -4.44 -0.68
C VAL A 116 -29.07 -5.01 0.38
N MET A 117 -28.86 -6.29 0.68
CA MET A 117 -29.55 -6.90 1.79
C MET A 117 -29.15 -6.14 3.07
N HIS A 118 -30.10 -5.44 3.67
CA HIS A 118 -29.92 -4.86 5.00
C HIS A 118 -29.73 -5.99 5.99
N MET A 119 -28.49 -6.19 6.42
CA MET A 119 -28.12 -7.25 7.35
C MET A 119 -27.33 -6.61 8.49
N GLY A 120 -27.66 -6.98 9.73
CA GLY A 120 -27.07 -6.46 10.94
C GLY A 120 -25.55 -6.65 11.01
N GLN A 121 -24.93 -6.17 12.09
CA GLN A 121 -23.48 -6.33 12.31
C GLN A 121 -23.08 -7.82 12.23
N GLY A 122 -22.07 -8.14 11.40
CA GLY A 122 -21.54 -9.49 11.17
C GLY A 122 -22.43 -10.42 10.33
N GLU A 123 -23.62 -9.99 9.90
CA GLU A 123 -24.56 -10.83 9.16
C GLU A 123 -24.29 -10.89 7.66
N ALA A 124 -23.60 -9.88 7.11
CA ALA A 124 -23.38 -9.76 5.68
C ALA A 124 -22.51 -10.91 5.12
N TYR A 125 -21.37 -11.21 5.75
CA TYR A 125 -20.57 -12.38 5.41
C TYR A 125 -21.36 -13.70 5.55
N SER A 126 -22.13 -13.84 6.63
CA SER A 126 -22.92 -15.06 6.88
C SER A 126 -23.99 -15.28 5.81
N ALA A 127 -24.62 -14.20 5.34
CA ALA A 127 -25.61 -14.26 4.29
C ALA A 127 -25.02 -14.38 2.89
N LEU A 128 -23.84 -13.81 2.64
CA LEU A 128 -23.06 -14.11 1.44
C LEU A 128 -22.79 -15.62 1.36
N LEU A 129 -22.26 -16.21 2.44
CA LEU A 129 -22.02 -17.65 2.51
C LEU A 129 -23.31 -18.45 2.37
N THR A 130 -24.41 -18.00 2.98
CA THR A 130 -25.71 -18.65 2.87
C THR A 130 -26.22 -18.59 1.43
N LYS A 131 -26.11 -17.45 0.75
CA LYS A 131 -26.50 -17.30 -0.66
C LYS A 131 -25.69 -18.24 -1.56
N ILE A 132 -24.36 -18.30 -1.37
CA ILE A 132 -23.50 -19.23 -2.11
C ILE A 132 -23.95 -20.68 -1.89
N LYS A 133 -24.21 -21.08 -0.64
CA LYS A 133 -24.68 -22.44 -0.30
C LYS A 133 -26.04 -22.74 -0.93
N THR A 134 -27.00 -21.82 -0.85
CA THR A 134 -28.34 -21.98 -1.42
C THR A 134 -28.32 -22.13 -2.93
N VAL A 135 -27.51 -21.32 -3.63
CA VAL A 135 -27.35 -21.43 -5.09
C VAL A 135 -26.73 -22.78 -5.45
N LYS A 136 -25.68 -23.21 -4.75
CA LYS A 136 -25.05 -24.52 -4.95
C LYS A 136 -26.01 -25.70 -4.72
N SER A 137 -26.89 -25.61 -3.72
CA SER A 137 -27.86 -26.69 -3.44
C SER A 137 -29.06 -26.70 -4.39
N GLY A 138 -29.32 -25.60 -5.10
CA GLY A 138 -30.51 -25.42 -5.95
C GLY A 138 -30.42 -26.04 -7.35
N GLY A 139 -29.22 -26.41 -7.82
CA GLY A 139 -29.00 -27.09 -9.10
C GLY A 139 -29.06 -26.22 -10.36
N ASP A 140 -29.87 -25.15 -10.38
CA ASP A 140 -29.99 -24.18 -11.49
C ASP A 140 -30.61 -22.86 -10.97
N PRO A 141 -30.10 -21.65 -11.28
CA PRO A 141 -28.98 -21.28 -12.16
C PRO A 141 -27.58 -21.63 -11.61
N PRO A 142 -26.54 -21.71 -12.48
CA PRO A 142 -25.16 -21.89 -12.03
C PRO A 142 -24.74 -20.76 -11.08
N LEU A 143 -23.80 -21.06 -10.19
CA LEU A 143 -23.21 -20.06 -9.32
C LEU A 143 -22.47 -19.05 -10.20
N VAL A 144 -22.74 -17.76 -9.99
CA VAL A 144 -22.03 -16.65 -10.62
C VAL A 144 -21.50 -15.76 -9.52
N LEU A 145 -20.18 -15.61 -9.47
CA LEU A 145 -19.52 -14.69 -8.53
C LEU A 145 -19.04 -13.46 -9.31
N SER A 146 -19.37 -12.27 -8.82
CA SER A 146 -18.74 -11.03 -9.28
C SER A 146 -17.71 -10.59 -8.24
N LEU A 147 -16.46 -10.52 -8.69
CA LEU A 147 -15.33 -10.08 -7.90
C LEU A 147 -14.85 -8.73 -8.42
N GLU A 148 -14.29 -7.95 -7.51
CA GLU A 148 -13.66 -6.69 -7.80
C GLU A 148 -12.26 -6.67 -7.22
N ARG A 149 -11.31 -6.29 -8.07
CA ARG A 149 -9.92 -6.09 -7.70
C ARG A 149 -9.64 -4.62 -7.60
N TYR A 150 -9.21 -4.21 -6.41
CA TYR A 150 -8.83 -2.85 -6.12
C TYR A 150 -7.31 -2.73 -6.00
N THR A 151 -6.81 -1.54 -6.32
CA THR A 151 -5.40 -1.19 -6.10
C THR A 151 -5.12 -0.94 -4.62
N TRP A 152 -3.83 -0.86 -4.24
CA TRP A 152 -3.38 -0.76 -2.84
C TRP A 152 -3.93 0.46 -2.07
N ASP A 153 -4.21 1.54 -2.79
CA ASP A 153 -4.66 2.80 -2.21
C ASP A 153 -6.14 3.10 -2.45
N ALA A 154 -6.88 2.16 -3.05
CA ALA A 154 -8.33 2.30 -3.15
C ALA A 154 -8.95 2.36 -1.74
N ARG A 155 -10.02 3.14 -1.56
CA ARG A 155 -10.70 3.33 -0.26
C ARG A 155 -10.87 2.04 0.56
N VAL A 156 -11.31 0.96 -0.09
CA VAL A 156 -11.58 -0.33 0.57
C VAL A 156 -10.31 -1.00 1.13
N ASN A 157 -9.15 -0.74 0.52
CA ASN A 157 -7.85 -1.28 0.94
C ASN A 157 -7.06 -0.30 1.82
N SER A 158 -7.22 1.01 1.63
CA SER A 158 -6.47 2.02 2.37
C SER A 158 -7.04 2.24 3.77
N TRP A 159 -8.35 2.08 3.96
CA TRP A 159 -9.05 2.39 5.22
C TRP A 159 -8.38 1.83 6.50
N PRO A 160 -7.96 0.54 6.57
CA PRO A 160 -7.30 0.01 7.78
C PRO A 160 -6.05 0.80 8.17
N ARG A 161 -5.24 1.24 7.20
CA ARG A 161 -4.00 1.98 7.45
C ARG A 161 -4.25 3.37 8.01
N PHE A 162 -5.27 4.06 7.49
CA PHE A 162 -5.64 5.41 7.95
C PHE A 162 -6.22 5.37 9.37
N LEU A 163 -7.01 4.35 9.68
CA LEU A 163 -7.51 4.11 11.03
C LEU A 163 -6.40 3.74 12.00
N GLU A 164 -5.50 2.84 11.62
CA GLU A 164 -4.37 2.46 12.46
C GLU A 164 -3.48 3.67 12.76
N ALA A 165 -3.24 4.54 11.77
CA ALA A 165 -2.52 5.79 11.95
C ALA A 165 -3.23 6.83 12.81
N ARG A 166 -4.52 6.62 13.13
CA ARG A 166 -5.34 7.47 14.00
C ARG A 166 -5.89 6.71 15.20
N GLU A 167 -5.28 5.57 15.54
CA GLU A 167 -5.61 4.78 16.73
C GLU A 167 -7.11 4.40 16.80
N GLY A 168 -7.74 4.22 15.64
CA GLY A 168 -9.16 3.93 15.50
C GLY A 168 -10.12 5.13 15.61
N ASP A 169 -9.60 6.37 15.68
CA ASP A 169 -10.42 7.58 15.56
C ASP A 169 -10.95 7.73 14.13
N VAL A 170 -12.21 7.32 13.94
CA VAL A 170 -12.89 7.30 12.65
C VAL A 170 -12.92 8.68 11.98
N PRO A 171 -13.44 9.77 12.59
CA PRO A 171 -13.42 11.09 11.95
C PRO A 171 -12.02 11.57 11.58
N ALA A 172 -11.02 11.33 12.44
CA ALA A 172 -9.65 11.74 12.14
C ALA A 172 -9.07 10.94 10.97
N ALA A 173 -9.37 9.64 10.88
CA ALA A 173 -8.98 8.79 9.76
C ALA A 173 -9.69 9.19 8.46
N MET A 174 -11.00 9.49 8.51
CA MET A 174 -11.77 10.00 7.37
C MET A 174 -11.16 11.29 6.84
N LYS A 175 -10.90 12.25 7.74
CA LYS A 175 -10.27 13.50 7.37
C LYS A 175 -8.90 13.29 6.74
N LEU A 176 -8.08 12.41 7.31
CA LEU A 176 -6.75 12.10 6.77
C LEU A 176 -6.84 11.50 5.35
N LEU A 177 -7.81 10.61 5.11
CA LEU A 177 -8.04 10.02 3.78
C LEU A 177 -8.49 11.07 2.76
N GLN A 178 -9.42 11.96 3.13
CA GLN A 178 -9.85 13.07 2.27
C GLN A 178 -8.68 14.00 1.93
N ASP A 179 -7.86 14.36 2.92
CA ASP A 179 -6.68 15.20 2.73
C ASP A 179 -5.68 14.52 1.79
N HIS A 180 -5.50 13.20 1.91
CA HIS A 180 -4.69 12.38 1.00
C HIS A 180 -5.25 12.35 -0.43
N GLU A 181 -6.55 12.14 -0.62
CA GLU A 181 -7.18 12.16 -1.95
C GLU A 181 -7.03 13.53 -2.63
N ALA A 182 -7.19 14.61 -1.87
CA ALA A 182 -6.98 15.98 -2.35
C ALA A 182 -5.50 16.24 -2.70
N TRP A 183 -4.57 15.79 -1.87
CA TRP A 183 -3.14 15.87 -2.12
C TRP A 183 -2.77 15.12 -3.40
N LYS A 184 -3.24 13.88 -3.55
CA LYS A 184 -2.98 13.01 -4.70
C LYS A 184 -3.46 13.64 -5.99
N SER A 185 -4.65 14.23 -5.99
CA SER A 185 -5.22 14.95 -7.14
C SER A 185 -4.42 16.19 -7.55
N LYS A 186 -3.66 16.77 -6.61
CA LYS A 186 -2.80 17.93 -6.85
C LYS A 186 -1.40 17.53 -7.32
N ILE A 187 -0.86 16.43 -6.78
CA ILE A 187 0.51 15.98 -7.05
C ILE A 187 0.60 15.09 -8.28
N LEU A 188 -0.43 14.28 -8.53
CA LEU A 188 -0.46 13.35 -9.65
C LEU A 188 -1.37 13.88 -10.78
N PRO A 189 -0.98 13.65 -12.04
CA PRO A 189 0.21 12.92 -12.45
C PRO A 189 1.52 13.75 -12.38
N ILE A 190 2.66 13.10 -12.16
CA ILE A 190 3.98 13.77 -12.09
C ILE A 190 4.54 13.94 -13.52
N ASP A 191 4.96 15.17 -13.84
CA ASP A 191 5.63 15.48 -15.10
C ASP A 191 7.06 14.93 -15.12
N LEU A 192 7.26 13.82 -15.84
CA LEU A 192 8.57 13.19 -15.99
C LEU A 192 9.51 14.01 -16.90
N THR A 193 9.07 15.07 -17.59
CA THR A 193 9.98 15.90 -18.40
C THR A 193 10.76 16.94 -17.63
N ARG A 194 10.48 17.11 -16.34
CA ARG A 194 11.29 17.98 -15.50
C ARG A 194 12.74 17.50 -15.46
N ASP A 195 13.65 18.38 -15.88
CA ASP A 195 15.09 18.11 -15.90
C ASP A 195 15.60 17.59 -14.56
N GLY A 196 15.16 18.19 -13.44
CA GLY A 196 15.58 17.75 -12.10
C GLY A 196 15.15 16.31 -11.78
N ILE A 197 13.95 15.88 -12.19
CA ILE A 197 13.49 14.49 -12.02
C ILE A 197 14.31 13.56 -12.91
N GLN A 198 14.50 13.94 -14.18
CA GLN A 198 15.29 13.15 -15.12
C GLN A 198 16.74 12.99 -14.64
N GLU A 199 17.32 14.03 -14.04
CA GLU A 199 18.66 13.95 -13.47
C GLU A 199 18.74 13.01 -12.26
N VAL A 200 17.76 13.06 -11.33
CA VAL A 200 17.67 12.08 -10.23
C VAL A 200 17.63 10.64 -10.77
N LEU A 201 16.81 10.42 -11.81
CA LEU A 201 16.64 9.11 -12.44
C LEU A 201 17.90 8.63 -13.18
N ARG A 202 18.55 9.51 -13.96
CA ARG A 202 19.79 9.20 -14.70
C ARG A 202 20.96 8.91 -13.77
N LEU A 203 21.10 9.69 -12.71
CA LEU A 203 22.11 9.42 -11.68
C LEU A 203 21.81 8.13 -10.90
N LYS A 204 20.55 7.67 -10.93
CA LYS A 204 20.04 6.61 -10.06
C LYS A 204 20.29 6.95 -8.60
N ALA A 205 20.00 8.21 -8.25
CA ALA A 205 20.15 8.70 -6.89
C ALA A 205 18.97 8.26 -6.01
N VAL A 206 17.82 7.96 -6.63
CA VAL A 206 16.71 7.22 -6.04
C VAL A 206 16.38 6.07 -6.98
N ALA A 207 16.21 4.87 -6.45
CA ALA A 207 15.87 3.69 -7.23
C ALA A 207 14.99 2.73 -6.42
N GLU A 208 14.49 1.72 -7.09
CA GLU A 208 13.85 0.57 -6.48
C GLU A 208 14.83 -0.60 -6.40
N ILE A 209 14.74 -1.35 -5.31
CA ILE A 209 15.45 -2.60 -5.07
C ILE A 209 14.46 -3.64 -4.56
N ASP A 210 14.33 -4.74 -5.28
CA ASP A 210 13.49 -5.88 -4.91
C ASP A 210 14.31 -7.17 -5.03
N VAL A 211 14.91 -7.57 -3.90
CA VAL A 211 15.88 -8.68 -3.82
C VAL A 211 15.36 -9.86 -3.01
N ASP A 212 14.25 -9.69 -2.29
CA ASP A 212 13.72 -10.74 -1.45
C ASP A 212 12.95 -11.77 -2.28
N LYS A 213 13.62 -12.89 -2.56
CA LYS A 213 13.05 -14.03 -3.28
C LYS A 213 11.98 -14.77 -2.48
N THR A 214 11.99 -14.65 -1.16
CA THR A 214 11.00 -15.26 -0.26
C THR A 214 9.74 -14.39 -0.17
N GLY A 215 9.93 -13.08 -0.26
CA GLY A 215 8.91 -12.04 -0.09
C GLY A 215 8.35 -11.99 1.33
N GLU A 216 9.18 -12.31 2.33
CA GLU A 216 8.96 -12.06 3.74
C GLU A 216 9.22 -10.60 4.11
N HIS A 217 10.13 -9.93 3.39
CA HIS A 217 10.49 -8.53 3.55
C HIS A 217 9.85 -7.67 2.46
N PRO A 218 9.38 -6.46 2.80
CA PRO A 218 8.91 -5.50 1.81
C PRO A 218 10.03 -5.05 0.85
N PRO A 219 9.69 -4.73 -0.41
CA PRO A 219 10.66 -4.18 -1.35
C PRO A 219 11.14 -2.80 -0.89
N THR A 220 12.32 -2.38 -1.36
CA THR A 220 13.05 -1.23 -0.82
C THR A 220 13.17 -0.08 -1.81
N VAL A 221 12.86 1.14 -1.35
CA VAL A 221 13.28 2.37 -2.03
C VAL A 221 14.71 2.69 -1.61
N TYR A 222 15.62 2.66 -2.57
CA TYR A 222 17.03 2.97 -2.41
C TYR A 222 17.31 4.45 -2.65
N VAL A 223 18.19 5.04 -1.81
CA VAL A 223 18.54 6.46 -1.87
C VAL A 223 20.04 6.61 -1.70
N ASN A 224 20.74 7.01 -2.76
CA ASN A 224 22.16 7.31 -2.69
C ASN A 224 22.36 8.81 -2.42
N PHE A 225 22.66 9.15 -1.17
CA PHE A 225 22.81 10.56 -0.79
C PHE A 225 24.05 11.20 -1.41
N ALA A 226 25.16 10.47 -1.60
CA ALA A 226 26.36 11.01 -2.21
C ALA A 226 26.05 11.55 -3.62
N LYS A 227 25.26 10.82 -4.41
CA LYS A 227 24.78 11.26 -5.73
C LYS A 227 23.87 12.48 -5.64
N LEU A 228 22.97 12.54 -4.66
CA LEU A 228 22.12 13.73 -4.44
C LEU A 228 22.90 14.98 -4.04
N LEU A 229 24.08 14.85 -3.43
CA LEU A 229 24.91 15.99 -3.04
C LEU A 229 25.69 16.58 -4.20
N VAL A 230 26.17 15.75 -5.12
CA VAL A 230 26.97 16.20 -6.28
C VAL A 230 26.13 16.69 -7.45
N ALA A 231 24.82 16.45 -7.40
CA ALA A 231 23.94 16.85 -8.47
C ALA A 231 23.55 18.33 -8.35
N ASP A 232 24.18 19.15 -9.19
CA ASP A 232 23.83 20.56 -9.33
C ASP A 232 22.43 20.71 -9.94
N GLY A 233 21.65 21.64 -9.40
CA GLY A 233 20.31 21.97 -9.94
C GLY A 233 19.17 21.03 -9.54
N ILE A 234 19.43 19.91 -8.85
CA ILE A 234 18.35 19.06 -8.31
C ILE A 234 17.70 19.73 -7.10
N SER A 235 16.42 20.06 -7.22
CA SER A 235 15.65 20.58 -6.09
C SER A 235 15.19 19.45 -5.16
N SER A 236 14.94 19.75 -3.89
CA SER A 236 14.33 18.77 -2.98
C SER A 236 12.97 18.27 -3.46
N ASP A 237 12.23 19.09 -4.22
CA ASP A 237 10.93 18.70 -4.81
C ASP A 237 11.09 17.61 -5.87
N ASP A 238 12.14 17.66 -6.68
CA ASP A 238 12.43 16.62 -7.67
C ASP A 238 12.78 15.28 -7.01
N VAL A 239 13.58 15.33 -5.93
CA VAL A 239 13.90 14.13 -5.13
C VAL A 239 12.65 13.54 -4.50
N ILE A 240 11.82 14.36 -3.85
CA ILE A 240 10.56 13.91 -3.22
C ILE A 240 9.64 13.28 -4.26
N LYS A 241 9.53 13.84 -5.47
CA LYS A 241 8.74 13.25 -6.55
C LYS A 241 9.28 11.89 -7.00
N CYS A 242 10.59 11.72 -7.09
CA CYS A 242 11.17 10.41 -7.38
C CYS A 242 10.87 9.40 -6.26
N PHE A 243 10.92 9.81 -4.99
CA PHE A 243 10.49 8.98 -3.86
C PHE A 243 9.03 8.56 -3.99
N ILE A 244 8.14 9.50 -4.34
CA ILE A 244 6.71 9.21 -4.59
C ILE A 244 6.56 8.18 -5.71
N ILE A 245 7.22 8.40 -6.86
CA ILE A 245 7.16 7.50 -8.02
C ILE A 245 7.54 6.07 -7.63
N PHE A 246 8.72 5.86 -7.03
CA PHE A 246 9.16 4.52 -6.66
C PHE A 246 8.31 3.91 -5.54
N THR A 247 7.83 4.72 -4.59
CA THR A 247 6.91 4.24 -3.55
C THR A 247 5.58 3.77 -4.14
N GLU A 248 4.97 4.54 -5.03
CA GLU A 248 3.73 4.17 -5.75
C GLU A 248 3.91 2.90 -6.57
N MET A 249 5.04 2.77 -7.28
CA MET A 249 5.36 1.59 -8.07
C MET A 249 5.54 0.33 -7.21
N LEU A 250 6.15 0.46 -6.04
CA LEU A 250 6.37 -0.65 -5.11
C LEU A 250 5.09 -1.06 -4.40
N LEU A 251 4.33 -0.10 -3.85
CA LEU A 251 3.07 -0.38 -3.17
C LEU A 251 2.03 -1.00 -4.12
N ALA A 252 2.03 -0.60 -5.40
CA ALA A 252 1.17 -1.20 -6.42
C ALA A 252 1.45 -2.68 -6.71
N ARG A 253 2.64 -3.17 -6.37
CA ARG A 253 3.02 -4.59 -6.49
C ARG A 253 2.93 -5.35 -5.18
N SER A 254 2.43 -4.73 -4.10
CA SER A 254 2.25 -5.41 -2.83
C SER A 254 1.38 -6.67 -3.00
N LYS A 255 1.85 -7.80 -2.44
CA LYS A 255 1.09 -9.05 -2.39
C LYS A 255 -0.18 -8.91 -1.55
N ASP A 256 -0.15 -8.04 -0.54
CA ASP A 256 -1.29 -7.67 0.28
C ASP A 256 -1.59 -6.18 0.07
N PRO A 257 -2.61 -5.83 -0.73
CA PRO A 257 -2.97 -4.43 -0.97
C PRO A 257 -3.61 -3.75 0.24
N ARG A 258 -4.00 -4.46 1.31
CA ARG A 258 -4.54 -3.87 2.55
C ARG A 258 -3.47 -3.48 3.55
N PHE A 259 -2.39 -4.24 3.55
CA PHE A 259 -1.21 -3.96 4.37
C PHE A 259 0.03 -3.79 3.50
N PRO A 260 0.00 -2.92 2.47
CA PRO A 260 1.13 -2.73 1.59
C PRO A 260 2.25 -2.06 2.35
N LYS A 261 3.44 -2.64 2.24
CA LYS A 261 4.64 -2.12 2.91
C LYS A 261 5.74 -1.87 1.90
N THR A 262 6.58 -0.89 2.19
CA THR A 262 7.89 -0.70 1.57
C THR A 262 8.93 -0.41 2.63
N ASN A 263 10.15 -0.84 2.37
CA ASN A 263 11.32 -0.44 3.13
C ASN A 263 11.98 0.77 2.43
N GLN A 264 12.82 1.48 3.18
CA GLN A 264 13.64 2.56 2.65
C GLN A 264 15.08 2.34 3.10
N PHE A 265 16.02 2.40 2.16
CA PHE A 265 17.45 2.32 2.45
C PHE A 265 18.15 3.59 2.00
N ILE A 266 18.76 4.27 2.96
CA ILE A 266 19.48 5.52 2.78
C ILE A 266 20.97 5.21 2.86
N ASP A 267 21.59 5.20 1.69
CA ASP A 267 23.02 5.01 1.53
C ASP A 267 23.78 6.32 1.71
N LEU A 268 24.60 6.34 2.74
CA LEU A 268 25.48 7.42 3.16
C LEU A 268 26.93 7.13 2.80
N THR A 269 27.21 6.07 2.05
CA THR A 269 28.56 5.70 1.62
C THR A 269 29.17 6.84 0.81
N GLY A 270 30.43 7.17 1.11
CA GLY A 270 31.14 8.26 0.44
C GLY A 270 30.78 9.66 0.95
N LEU A 271 29.87 9.80 1.92
CA LEU A 271 29.62 11.08 2.55
C LEU A 271 30.74 11.44 3.55
N SER A 272 31.35 12.61 3.35
CA SER A 272 32.24 13.21 4.33
C SER A 272 31.42 13.95 5.41
N MET A 273 32.00 14.11 6.61
CA MET A 273 31.36 14.90 7.67
C MET A 273 31.09 16.36 7.25
N SER A 274 31.95 16.91 6.39
CA SER A 274 31.85 18.29 5.89
C SER A 274 30.78 18.48 4.82
N SER A 275 30.37 17.42 4.11
CA SER A 275 29.41 17.52 3.01
C SER A 275 27.94 17.66 3.47
N GLY A 276 27.69 17.54 4.79
CA GLY A 276 26.42 17.88 5.42
C GLY A 276 25.29 16.89 5.14
N PHE A 277 24.74 16.30 6.19
CA PHE A 277 23.48 15.56 6.10
C PHE A 277 22.35 16.56 5.80
N ARG A 278 21.65 16.43 4.67
CA ARG A 278 20.54 17.33 4.28
C ARG A 278 19.29 17.07 5.11
N VAL A 279 19.31 17.47 6.37
CA VAL A 279 18.19 17.37 7.33
C VAL A 279 16.89 17.89 6.74
N GLU A 280 16.98 19.04 6.05
CA GLU A 280 15.84 19.70 5.44
C GLU A 280 15.14 18.80 4.41
N LEU A 281 15.91 18.07 3.60
CA LEU A 281 15.35 17.14 2.63
C LEU A 281 14.62 15.99 3.34
N MET A 282 15.22 15.41 4.38
CA MET A 282 14.60 14.34 5.17
C MET A 282 13.30 14.80 5.85
N ARG A 283 13.30 16.01 6.41
CA ARG A 283 12.11 16.61 7.00
C ARG A 283 11.00 16.77 5.96
N ARG A 284 11.32 17.33 4.79
CA ARG A 284 10.34 17.52 3.71
C ARG A 284 9.82 16.21 3.14
N ILE A 285 10.65 15.17 3.06
CA ILE A 285 10.20 13.81 2.69
C ILE A 285 9.18 13.35 3.73
N TYR A 286 9.48 13.47 5.03
CA TYR A 286 8.57 13.05 6.08
C TYR A 286 7.25 13.82 6.11
N GLU A 287 7.30 15.15 5.93
CA GLU A 287 6.11 16.01 5.84
C GLU A 287 5.14 15.58 4.72
N VAL A 288 5.68 14.97 3.65
CA VAL A 288 4.87 14.38 2.58
C VAL A 288 4.43 12.96 2.93
N PHE A 289 5.31 12.13 3.46
CA PHE A 289 5.05 10.71 3.64
C PHE A 289 4.18 10.37 4.85
N GLU A 290 4.33 11.07 5.97
CA GLU A 290 3.54 10.80 7.18
C GLU A 290 2.02 10.93 6.95
N PRO A 291 1.50 12.02 6.35
CA PRO A 291 0.06 12.16 6.14
C PRO A 291 -0.48 11.37 4.94
N ASN A 292 0.32 11.16 3.89
CA ASN A 292 -0.15 10.58 2.62
C ASN A 292 0.18 9.08 2.45
N TYR A 293 1.12 8.56 3.22
CA TYR A 293 1.50 7.15 3.20
C TYR A 293 1.46 6.55 4.62
N PRO A 294 0.35 6.70 5.37
CA PRO A 294 0.25 6.15 6.70
C PRO A 294 0.37 4.63 6.65
N GLU A 295 1.11 4.09 7.62
CA GLU A 295 1.34 2.65 7.79
C GLU A 295 1.82 1.90 6.54
N THR A 296 2.53 2.56 5.61
CA THR A 296 3.20 1.85 4.50
C THR A 296 4.69 1.61 4.77
N LEU A 297 5.32 2.39 5.65
CA LEU A 297 6.72 2.18 6.01
C LEU A 297 6.86 0.89 6.85
N GLY A 298 7.65 -0.06 6.33
CA GLY A 298 8.16 -1.22 7.05
C GLY A 298 9.34 -0.82 7.92
N LYS A 299 10.51 -0.62 7.29
CA LYS A 299 11.76 -0.16 7.93
C LYS A 299 12.40 0.97 7.13
N MET A 300 13.06 1.90 7.84
CA MET A 300 13.97 2.87 7.23
C MET A 300 15.37 2.63 7.78
N VAL A 301 16.30 2.20 6.93
CA VAL A 301 17.66 1.87 7.31
C VAL A 301 18.61 2.91 6.73
N MET A 302 19.45 3.52 7.57
CA MET A 302 20.51 4.44 7.16
C MET A 302 21.87 3.78 7.39
N PHE A 303 22.72 3.76 6.37
CA PHE A 303 24.02 3.08 6.43
C PHE A 303 25.04 3.71 5.46
N PRO A 304 26.34 3.79 5.82
CA PRO A 304 26.88 3.61 7.15
C PRO A 304 26.66 4.88 7.99
N VAL A 305 26.25 4.72 9.24
CA VAL A 305 26.07 5.83 10.19
C VAL A 305 27.16 5.76 11.25
N SER A 306 28.00 6.79 11.35
CA SER A 306 28.97 6.92 12.45
C SER A 306 28.26 7.22 13.77
N THR A 307 28.88 6.91 14.92
CA THR A 307 28.28 7.17 16.24
C THR A 307 27.83 8.63 16.41
N MET A 308 28.62 9.58 15.90
CA MET A 308 28.27 11.01 15.95
C MET A 308 27.07 11.33 15.07
N LEU A 309 27.02 10.79 13.84
CA LEU A 309 25.88 10.98 12.94
C LEU A 309 24.62 10.32 13.50
N SER A 310 24.73 9.20 14.20
CA SER A 310 23.61 8.53 14.88
C SER A 310 22.97 9.45 15.93
N THR A 311 23.79 10.11 16.77
CA THR A 311 23.30 11.08 17.77
C THR A 311 22.62 12.28 17.11
N THR A 312 23.22 12.80 16.03
CA THR A 312 22.65 13.91 15.27
C THR A 312 21.32 13.51 14.63
N ALA A 313 21.27 12.38 13.92
CA ALA A 313 20.06 11.87 13.29
C ALA A 313 18.93 11.64 14.32
N LYS A 314 19.22 11.05 15.48
CA LYS A 314 18.21 10.88 16.55
C LYS A 314 17.64 12.20 17.04
N THR A 315 18.49 13.20 17.26
CA THR A 315 18.04 14.55 17.65
C THR A 315 17.17 15.17 16.56
N LEU A 316 17.61 15.06 15.31
CA LEU A 316 16.95 15.65 14.17
C LEU A 316 15.62 15.00 13.85
N LEU A 317 15.47 13.71 14.11
CA LEU A 317 14.22 12.96 13.89
C LEU A 317 13.24 13.06 15.06
N SER A 318 13.49 13.94 16.03
CA SER A 318 12.56 14.17 17.15
C SER A 318 11.18 14.70 16.72
N PHE A 319 11.04 15.23 15.50
CA PHE A 319 9.74 15.62 14.93
C PHE A 319 8.91 14.43 14.43
N VAL A 320 9.51 13.24 14.26
CA VAL A 320 8.84 12.02 13.81
C VAL A 320 8.08 11.41 14.99
N ASN A 321 6.88 10.85 14.77
CA ASN A 321 6.13 10.21 15.85
C ASN A 321 6.87 8.95 16.38
N GLU A 322 6.67 8.61 17.66
CA GLU A 322 7.39 7.52 18.33
C GLU A 322 7.22 6.15 17.64
N LYS A 323 6.02 5.87 17.11
CA LYS A 323 5.73 4.62 16.37
C LYS A 323 6.61 4.50 15.13
N THR A 324 6.81 5.62 14.43
CA THR A 324 7.62 5.67 13.21
C THR A 324 9.10 5.69 13.52
N GLN A 325 9.55 6.38 14.58
CA GLN A 325 10.95 6.34 15.03
C GLN A 325 11.45 4.92 15.32
N LYS A 326 10.59 4.03 15.85
CA LYS A 326 10.94 2.61 16.09
C LYS A 326 11.25 1.83 14.81
N LYS A 327 10.85 2.33 13.64
CA LYS A 327 11.13 1.74 12.34
C LYS A 327 12.49 2.18 11.77
N PHE A 328 13.19 3.11 12.43
CA PHE A 328 14.44 3.69 11.94
C PHE A 328 15.62 2.90 12.50
N ILE A 329 16.46 2.39 11.59
CA ILE A 329 17.67 1.64 11.91
C ILE A 329 18.86 2.48 11.45
N LEU A 330 19.64 2.98 12.40
CA LEU A 330 20.84 3.77 12.13
C LEU A 330 22.06 2.91 12.43
N SER A 331 22.66 2.32 11.40
CA SER A 331 23.69 1.31 11.59
C SER A 331 24.97 1.57 10.80
N SER A 332 26.08 1.10 11.34
CA SER A 332 27.37 0.93 10.65
C SER A 332 27.68 -0.54 10.37
N SER A 333 26.79 -1.46 10.73
CA SER A 333 26.94 -2.91 10.56
C SER A 333 26.22 -3.38 9.31
N LEU A 334 26.97 -3.90 8.33
CA LEU A 334 26.38 -4.49 7.13
C LEU A 334 25.45 -5.66 7.46
N LYS A 335 25.81 -6.47 8.46
CA LYS A 335 24.99 -7.59 8.93
C LYS A 335 23.61 -7.13 9.39
N GLU A 336 23.53 -6.05 10.17
CA GLU A 336 22.26 -5.52 10.67
C GLU A 336 21.39 -4.98 9.52
N VAL A 337 22.00 -4.31 8.54
CA VAL A 337 21.31 -3.88 7.32
C VAL A 337 20.69 -5.07 6.60
N CYS A 338 21.47 -6.14 6.41
CA CYS A 338 21.03 -7.34 5.70
C CYS A 338 19.92 -8.07 6.46
N ASP A 339 20.04 -8.21 7.78
CA ASP A 339 19.03 -8.85 8.64
C ASP A 339 17.68 -8.09 8.59
N GLU A 340 17.71 -6.75 8.65
CA GLU A 340 16.49 -5.93 8.68
C GLU A 340 15.80 -5.83 7.30
N LEU A 341 16.56 -5.85 6.22
CA LEU A 341 16.05 -5.72 4.85
C LEU A 341 15.87 -7.05 4.11
N GLY A 342 16.27 -8.17 4.71
CA GLY A 342 16.18 -9.50 4.09
C GLY A 342 17.19 -9.70 2.96
N TRP A 343 18.36 -9.06 3.03
CA TRP A 343 19.41 -9.19 2.01
C TRP A 343 20.38 -10.32 2.37
N ASP A 344 20.92 -11.02 1.37
CA ASP A 344 22.00 -11.98 1.60
C ASP A 344 23.33 -11.24 1.77
N GLN A 345 23.84 -11.19 3.00
CA GLN A 345 25.11 -10.54 3.32
C GLN A 345 26.26 -11.06 2.45
N THR A 346 26.30 -12.36 2.17
CA THR A 346 27.35 -12.98 1.36
C THR A 346 27.32 -12.43 -0.06
N GLU A 347 26.12 -12.23 -0.62
CA GLU A 347 25.95 -11.66 -1.94
C GLU A 347 26.40 -10.19 -1.98
N VAL A 348 26.06 -9.39 -0.96
CA VAL A 348 26.48 -7.98 -0.88
C VAL A 348 28.01 -7.87 -0.85
N GLU A 349 28.66 -8.70 -0.04
CA GLU A 349 30.13 -8.75 0.05
C GLU A 349 30.77 -9.21 -1.28
N GLN A 350 30.19 -10.22 -1.94
CA GLN A 350 30.67 -10.70 -3.24
C GLN A 350 30.51 -9.66 -4.37
N CYS A 351 29.53 -8.77 -4.28
CA CYS A 351 29.38 -7.67 -5.23
C CYS A 351 30.45 -6.58 -5.07
N GLY A 352 31.17 -6.56 -3.95
CA GLY A 352 32.15 -5.51 -3.63
C GLY A 352 31.65 -4.47 -2.63
N GLY A 353 30.43 -4.63 -2.11
CA GLY A 353 29.81 -3.71 -1.17
C GLY A 353 28.36 -3.38 -1.53
N VAL A 354 27.76 -2.50 -0.71
CA VAL A 354 26.38 -2.06 -0.85
C VAL A 354 26.15 -1.37 -2.20
N THR A 355 27.00 -0.43 -2.59
CA THR A 355 26.84 0.34 -3.83
C THR A 355 26.76 -0.56 -5.06
N GLU A 356 27.68 -1.51 -5.17
CA GLU A 356 27.75 -2.46 -6.28
C GLU A 356 26.60 -3.46 -6.26
N PHE A 357 26.20 -3.90 -5.06
CA PHE A 357 25.01 -4.74 -4.88
C PHE A 357 23.74 -4.02 -5.35
N MET A 358 23.57 -2.73 -5.04
CA MET A 358 22.43 -1.95 -5.54
C MET A 358 22.45 -1.87 -7.06
N HIS A 359 23.60 -1.54 -7.65
CA HIS A 359 23.74 -1.49 -9.10
C HIS A 359 23.39 -2.79 -9.82
N LYS A 360 23.66 -3.94 -9.19
CA LYS A 360 23.27 -5.25 -9.71
C LYS A 360 21.75 -5.47 -9.70
N HIS A 361 21.05 -4.95 -8.68
CA HIS A 361 19.64 -5.24 -8.40
C HIS A 361 18.66 -4.10 -8.70
N GLU A 362 19.15 -2.97 -9.20
CA GLU A 362 18.33 -1.88 -9.75
C GLU A 362 17.49 -2.41 -10.92
N SER A 363 16.24 -2.75 -10.64
CA SER A 363 15.33 -3.44 -11.57
C SER A 363 14.39 -2.48 -12.31
N ALA A 364 14.13 -1.30 -11.74
CA ALA A 364 13.18 -0.32 -12.27
C ALA A 364 13.75 1.11 -12.32
N GLY A 365 13.18 1.95 -13.20
CA GLY A 365 13.55 3.36 -13.36
C GLY A 365 14.15 3.70 -14.71
N ALA A 366 14.84 2.76 -15.38
CA ALA A 366 15.41 2.99 -16.71
C ALA A 366 14.32 3.34 -17.75
N ALA A 367 13.14 2.70 -17.66
CA ALA A 367 11.99 3.01 -18.52
C ALA A 367 11.36 4.39 -18.26
N LEU A 368 11.72 5.06 -17.16
CA LEU A 368 11.25 6.41 -16.82
C LEU A 368 12.22 7.51 -17.31
N ILE A 369 13.41 7.13 -17.76
CA ILE A 369 14.39 8.05 -18.33
C ILE A 369 13.99 8.35 -19.77
N LEU A 370 13.89 9.64 -20.08
CA LEU A 370 13.57 10.13 -21.41
C LEU A 370 14.87 10.40 -22.17
N GLU A 371 14.95 9.86 -23.38
CA GLU A 371 16.06 10.06 -24.34
C GLU A 371 16.10 11.46 -24.94
#